data_AF-A0A553GA04-F1
#
_entry.id   AF-A0A553GA04-F1
#
_cell.length_a   1.000
_cell.length_b   1.000
_cell.length_c   1.000
_cell.angle_alpha   90.00
_cell.angle_beta   90.00
_cell.angle_gamma   90.00
#
_symmetry.space_group_name_H-M   'P 1'
#
loop_
_entity.id
_entity.type
_entity.pdbx_description
1 polymer ?
#
loop_
_entity_poly.entity_id
_entity_poly.type
_entity_poly.pdbx_seq_one_letter_code
_entity_poly.pdbx_strand_id
1 'polypeptide(L)'
;MKRLELILVFVFVFLAVKAQSNEQEIKAIKKVIQSAYVEGIQNEGDVAKIDAGIHPDFKLLGIGENGSIWKLPIAEWKQKVIERKKKGELPRSGDDLISIKFLSVDVTGTAAVAKFEFYVGKELKYVDYISLYKFSDGWKLVSKIFYKFEK
;
A
#
# COMPACT_ATOMS: atom_id res chain seq x y z
N MET A 1 37.87 25.56 16.26
CA MET A 1 37.82 24.65 15.09
C MET A 1 37.42 23.23 15.51
N LYS A 2 38.21 22.52 16.33
CA LYS A 2 37.88 21.15 16.82
C LYS A 2 36.46 20.94 17.40
N ARG A 3 35.91 21.89 18.17
CA ARG A 3 34.53 21.78 18.71
C ARG A 3 33.45 21.92 17.63
N LEU A 4 33.69 22.75 16.61
CA LEU A 4 32.77 22.95 15.49
C LEU A 4 32.78 21.73 14.56
N GLU A 5 33.97 21.18 14.31
CA GLU A 5 34.16 19.91 13.58
C GLU A 5 33.42 18.75 14.27
N LEU A 6 33.51 18.65 15.61
CA LEU A 6 32.82 17.60 16.37
C LEU A 6 31.28 17.73 16.28
N ILE A 7 30.75 18.94 16.34
CA ILE A 7 29.30 19.21 16.17
C ILE A 7 28.86 18.84 14.75
N LEU A 8 29.63 19.21 13.73
CA LEU A 8 29.34 18.87 12.33
C LEU A 8 29.30 17.35 12.12
N VAL A 9 30.27 16.61 12.68
CA VAL A 9 30.29 15.14 12.63
C VAL A 9 29.04 14.56 13.32
N PHE A 10 28.68 15.06 14.50
CA PHE A 10 27.51 14.57 15.22
C PHE A 10 26.21 14.83 14.43
N VAL A 11 26.02 16.03 13.88
CA VAL A 11 24.88 16.34 13.01
C VAL A 11 24.83 15.40 11.80
N PHE A 12 25.96 15.12 11.17
CA PHE A 12 26.03 14.23 10.02
C PHE A 12 25.64 12.78 10.37
N VAL A 13 26.12 12.27 11.51
CA VAL A 13 25.74 10.94 12.02
C VAL A 13 24.25 10.87 12.30
N PHE A 14 23.65 11.89 12.91
CA PHE A 14 22.20 11.92 13.20
C PHE A 14 21.35 11.92 11.93
N LEU A 15 21.75 12.68 10.90
CA LEU A 15 21.07 12.71 9.61
C LEU A 15 21.16 11.35 8.89
N ALA A 16 22.33 10.71 8.92
CA ALA A 16 22.53 9.38 8.34
C ALA A 16 21.64 8.31 9.00
N VAL A 17 21.54 8.31 10.34
CA VAL A 17 20.67 7.37 11.08
C VAL A 17 19.20 7.59 10.73
N LYS A 18 18.74 8.85 10.68
CA LYS A 18 17.36 9.16 10.28
C LYS A 18 17.06 8.71 8.86
N ALA A 19 17.96 8.98 7.90
CA ALA A 19 17.79 8.56 6.53
C ALA A 19 17.69 7.03 6.40
N GLN A 20 18.55 6.28 7.10
CA GLN A 20 18.54 4.82 7.11
C GLN A 20 17.23 4.27 7.71
N SER A 21 16.74 4.86 8.80
CA SER A 21 15.46 4.47 9.40
C SER A 21 14.30 4.66 8.41
N ASN A 22 14.29 5.79 7.70
CA ASN A 22 13.23 6.11 6.74
C ASN A 22 13.23 5.13 5.55
N GLU A 23 14.41 4.74 5.06
CA GLU A 23 14.52 3.74 3.99
C GLU A 23 13.99 2.36 4.43
N GLN A 24 14.23 1.97 5.69
CA GLN A 24 13.69 0.73 6.25
C GLN A 24 12.16 0.77 6.33
N GLU A 25 11.58 1.89 6.77
CA GLU A 25 10.12 2.07 6.81
C GLU A 25 9.51 2.00 5.39
N ILE A 26 10.12 2.68 4.41
CA ILE A 26 9.68 2.63 3.01
C ILE A 26 9.72 1.20 2.48
N LYS A 27 10.78 0.43 2.77
CA LYS A 27 10.87 -0.99 2.37
C LYS A 27 9.77 -1.83 3.03
N ALA A 28 9.48 -1.62 4.31
CA ALA A 28 8.42 -2.32 5.03
C ALA A 28 7.03 -1.99 4.46
N ILE A 29 6.77 -0.72 4.14
CA ILE A 29 5.52 -0.27 3.50
C ILE A 29 5.34 -0.92 2.13
N LYS A 30 6.37 -0.89 1.28
CA LYS A 30 6.31 -1.53 -0.04
C LYS A 30 6.05 -3.02 0.07
N LYS A 31 6.67 -3.69 1.05
CA LYS A 31 6.49 -5.12 1.31
C LYS A 31 5.06 -5.45 1.75
N VAL A 32 4.47 -4.68 2.67
CA VAL A 32 3.08 -4.96 3.11
C VAL A 32 2.07 -4.66 2.01
N ILE A 33 2.28 -3.62 1.19
CA ILE A 33 1.42 -3.37 0.02
C ILE A 33 1.55 -4.52 -0.99
N GLN A 34 2.77 -4.97 -1.27
CA GLN A 34 2.98 -6.11 -2.18
C GLN A 34 2.27 -7.37 -1.66
N SER A 35 2.47 -7.72 -0.39
CA SER A 35 1.94 -8.96 0.17
C SER A 35 0.43 -8.93 0.41
N ALA A 36 -0.09 -7.90 1.10
CA ALA A 36 -1.48 -7.89 1.52
C ALA A 36 -2.43 -7.39 0.43
N TYR A 37 -1.99 -6.40 -0.35
CA TYR A 37 -2.82 -5.78 -1.38
C TYR A 37 -2.64 -6.45 -2.75
N VAL A 38 -1.40 -6.53 -3.29
CA VAL A 38 -1.18 -7.08 -4.64
C VAL A 38 -1.37 -8.60 -4.65
N GLU A 39 -0.70 -9.32 -3.76
CA GLU A 39 -0.82 -10.78 -3.67
C GLU A 39 -2.13 -11.17 -2.99
N GLY A 40 -2.37 -10.70 -1.77
CA GLY A 40 -3.54 -11.07 -0.96
C GLY A 40 -4.87 -10.77 -1.63
N ILE A 41 -5.18 -9.49 -1.90
CA ILE A 41 -6.47 -9.10 -2.51
C ILE A 41 -6.53 -9.42 -4.00
N GLN A 42 -5.51 -9.02 -4.76
CA GLN A 42 -5.66 -8.91 -6.20
C GLN A 42 -5.37 -10.21 -6.93
N ASN A 43 -4.23 -10.85 -6.63
CA ASN A 43 -3.70 -11.96 -7.41
C ASN A 43 -4.01 -13.34 -6.86
N GLU A 44 -3.79 -13.62 -5.58
CA GLU A 44 -3.87 -14.97 -5.01
C GLU A 44 -5.21 -15.22 -4.28
N GLY A 45 -5.80 -14.16 -3.73
CA GLY A 45 -6.94 -14.27 -2.82
C GLY A 45 -6.59 -14.95 -1.49
N ASP A 46 -5.37 -14.73 -1.00
CA ASP A 46 -4.92 -15.25 0.30
C ASP A 46 -5.41 -14.34 1.44
N VAL A 47 -6.44 -14.80 2.15
CA VAL A 47 -7.06 -14.06 3.26
C VAL A 47 -6.09 -13.86 4.42
N ALA A 48 -5.15 -14.77 4.66
CA ALA A 48 -4.17 -14.63 5.73
C ALA A 48 -3.20 -13.47 5.44
N LYS A 49 -2.75 -13.33 4.18
CA LYS A 49 -1.96 -12.16 3.76
C LYS A 49 -2.74 -10.85 3.90
N ILE A 50 -4.03 -10.86 3.58
CA ILE A 50 -4.90 -9.68 3.75
C ILE A 50 -4.97 -9.27 5.22
N ASP A 51 -5.27 -10.21 6.11
CA ASP A 51 -5.47 -9.93 7.55
C ASP A 51 -4.17 -9.50 8.25
N ALA A 52 -3.01 -9.95 7.76
CA ALA A 52 -1.72 -9.54 8.29
C ALA A 52 -1.37 -8.08 7.97
N GLY A 53 -1.79 -7.56 6.81
CA GLY A 53 -1.35 -6.25 6.31
C GLY A 53 -2.43 -5.18 6.15
N ILE A 54 -3.71 -5.51 6.31
CA ILE A 54 -4.81 -4.54 6.16
C ILE A 54 -5.57 -4.43 7.48
N HIS A 55 -5.72 -3.21 7.97
CA HIS A 55 -6.44 -2.95 9.21
C HIS A 55 -7.93 -3.29 9.05
N PRO A 56 -8.61 -3.87 10.05
CA PRO A 56 -10.04 -4.23 9.95
C PRO A 56 -10.97 -3.05 9.62
N ASP A 57 -10.60 -1.83 10.01
CA ASP A 57 -11.35 -0.60 9.70
C ASP A 57 -11.03 0.02 8.33
N PHE A 58 -10.20 -0.63 7.52
CA PHE A 58 -9.83 -0.14 6.20
C PHE A 58 -11.07 0.09 5.33
N LYS A 59 -11.05 1.22 4.61
CA LYS A 59 -12.07 1.59 3.62
C LYS A 59 -11.40 1.99 2.31
N LEU A 60 -11.86 1.38 1.22
CA LEU A 60 -11.68 1.93 -0.11
C LEU A 60 -12.78 2.97 -0.35
N LEU A 61 -12.38 4.17 -0.73
CA LEU A 61 -13.30 5.25 -1.09
C LEU A 61 -13.15 5.52 -2.59
N GLY A 62 -14.29 5.68 -3.26
CA GLY A 62 -14.32 6.08 -4.66
C GLY A 62 -15.40 7.11 -4.93
N ILE A 63 -15.26 7.80 -6.05
CA ILE A 63 -16.26 8.75 -6.54
C ILE A 63 -17.20 7.97 -7.47
N GLY A 64 -18.49 8.03 -7.17
CA GLY A 64 -19.58 7.47 -7.96
C GLY A 64 -20.13 8.47 -8.97
N GLU A 65 -21.18 8.05 -9.66
CA GLU A 65 -21.93 8.94 -10.56
C GLU A 65 -22.43 10.16 -9.76
N ASN A 66 -22.36 11.34 -10.39
CA ASN A 66 -22.74 12.63 -9.81
C ASN A 66 -21.84 13.13 -8.66
N GLY A 67 -20.63 12.58 -8.48
CA GLY A 67 -19.68 13.08 -7.47
C GLY A 67 -19.93 12.56 -6.05
N SER A 68 -20.86 11.63 -5.88
CA SER A 68 -21.11 10.97 -4.60
C SER A 68 -19.91 10.12 -4.18
N ILE A 69 -19.67 9.96 -2.86
CA ILE A 69 -18.64 9.03 -2.37
C ILE A 69 -19.28 7.69 -2.03
N TRP A 70 -18.76 6.61 -2.62
CA TRP A 70 -19.03 5.25 -2.16
C TRP A 70 -17.87 4.72 -1.33
N LYS A 71 -18.17 3.74 -0.47
CA LYS A 71 -17.20 3.13 0.44
C LYS A 71 -17.28 1.61 0.31
N LEU A 72 -16.13 0.95 0.30
CA LEU A 72 -16.02 -0.50 0.37
C LEU A 72 -15.12 -0.86 1.57
N PRO A 73 -15.71 -1.30 2.70
CA PRO A 73 -14.97 -1.84 3.84
C PRO A 73 -14.17 -3.08 3.45
N ILE A 74 -13.04 -3.32 4.12
CA ILE A 74 -12.21 -4.51 3.85
C ILE A 74 -12.96 -5.82 4.10
N ALA A 75 -13.87 -5.87 5.07
CA ALA A 75 -14.67 -7.06 5.34
C ALA A 75 -15.49 -7.50 4.09
N GLU A 76 -16.15 -6.55 3.44
CA GLU A 76 -16.90 -6.79 2.20
C GLU A 76 -15.97 -7.14 1.03
N TRP A 77 -14.83 -6.46 0.92
CA TRP A 77 -13.86 -6.78 -0.13
C TRP A 77 -13.29 -8.19 0.02
N LYS A 78 -12.99 -8.63 1.25
CA LYS A 78 -12.57 -10.01 1.54
C LYS A 78 -13.62 -11.03 1.13
N GLN A 79 -14.90 -10.75 1.37
CA GLN A 79 -15.97 -11.65 0.90
C GLN A 79 -15.97 -11.78 -0.62
N LYS A 80 -15.82 -10.66 -1.35
CA LYS A 80 -15.67 -10.69 -2.81
C LYS A 80 -14.45 -11.52 -3.24
N VAL A 81 -13.32 -11.41 -2.55
CA VAL A 81 -12.12 -12.23 -2.82
C VAL A 81 -12.39 -13.72 -2.64
N ILE A 82 -13.08 -14.10 -1.54
CA ILE A 82 -13.46 -15.50 -1.27
C ILE A 82 -14.40 -16.03 -2.36
N GLU A 83 -15.38 -15.25 -2.78
CA GLU A 83 -16.29 -15.61 -3.87
C GLU A 83 -15.57 -15.81 -5.20
N ARG A 84 -14.64 -14.91 -5.54
CA ARG A 84 -13.80 -15.02 -6.75
C ARG A 84 -12.97 -16.30 -6.76
N LYS A 85 -12.41 -16.69 -5.60
CA LYS A 85 -11.73 -17.99 -5.45
C LYS A 85 -12.66 -19.17 -5.69
N LYS A 86 -13.87 -19.15 -5.12
CA LYS A 86 -14.87 -20.22 -5.35
C LYS A 86 -15.27 -20.35 -6.82
N LYS A 87 -15.28 -19.23 -7.56
CA LYS A 87 -15.56 -19.19 -9.00
C LYS A 87 -14.37 -19.57 -9.89
N GLY A 88 -13.19 -19.82 -9.30
CA GLY A 88 -11.97 -20.12 -10.07
C GLY A 88 -11.34 -18.91 -10.76
N GLU A 89 -11.71 -17.68 -10.39
CA GLU A 89 -11.14 -16.44 -10.94
C GLU A 89 -9.81 -16.05 -10.28
N LEU A 90 -9.43 -16.74 -9.21
CA LEU A 90 -8.19 -16.56 -8.46
C LEU A 90 -7.55 -17.95 -8.23
N PRO A 91 -6.22 -18.08 -8.34
CA PRO A 91 -5.25 -17.00 -8.57
C PRO A 91 -5.28 -16.46 -10.02
N ARG A 92 -5.03 -15.16 -10.17
CA ARG A 92 -4.80 -14.52 -11.47
C ARG A 92 -3.50 -15.04 -12.09
N SER A 93 -3.48 -15.14 -13.41
CA SER A 93 -2.29 -15.48 -14.18
C SER A 93 -2.32 -14.80 -15.56
N GLY A 94 -1.19 -14.83 -16.27
CA GLY A 94 -1.09 -14.26 -17.63
C GLY A 94 -1.42 -12.77 -17.68
N ASP A 95 -2.21 -12.38 -18.67
CA ASP A 95 -2.58 -10.97 -18.94
C ASP A 95 -3.53 -10.38 -17.91
N ASP A 96 -4.11 -11.20 -17.03
CA ASP A 96 -4.94 -10.73 -15.92
C ASP A 96 -4.14 -10.45 -14.65
N LEU A 97 -2.83 -10.75 -14.62
CA LEU A 97 -1.99 -10.57 -13.43
C LEU A 97 -1.89 -9.09 -13.07
N ILE A 98 -2.05 -8.79 -11.79
CA ILE A 98 -1.89 -7.43 -11.27
C ILE A 98 -0.43 -7.18 -10.90
N SER A 99 0.08 -6.04 -11.32
CA SER A 99 1.36 -5.50 -10.85
C SER A 99 1.23 -4.03 -10.49
N ILE A 100 2.17 -3.52 -9.69
CA ILE A 100 2.21 -2.12 -9.30
C ILE A 100 3.59 -1.52 -9.54
N LYS A 101 3.63 -0.21 -9.80
CA LYS A 101 4.86 0.58 -9.83
C LYS A 101 4.75 1.74 -8.84
N PHE A 102 5.57 1.68 -7.80
CA PHE A 102 5.61 2.75 -6.78
C PHE A 102 6.12 4.05 -7.40
N LEU A 103 5.33 5.11 -7.24
CA LEU A 103 5.68 6.48 -7.64
C LEU A 103 6.27 7.25 -6.47
N SER A 104 5.66 7.14 -5.29
CA SER A 104 6.19 7.75 -4.06
C SER A 104 5.71 6.99 -2.82
N VAL A 105 6.51 7.09 -1.75
CA VAL A 105 6.14 6.68 -0.40
C VAL A 105 6.63 7.79 0.53
N ASP A 106 5.70 8.43 1.23
CA ASP A 106 6.00 9.44 2.24
C ASP A 106 5.71 8.88 3.64
N VAL A 107 6.59 9.16 4.59
CA VAL A 107 6.54 8.61 5.95
C VAL A 107 6.80 9.73 6.95
N THR A 108 5.89 9.89 7.90
CA THR A 108 6.01 10.82 9.03
C THR A 108 5.67 10.09 10.32
N GLY A 109 6.70 9.69 11.08
CA GLY A 109 6.53 8.95 12.33
C GLY A 109 5.81 7.61 12.10
N THR A 110 4.60 7.47 12.63
CA THR A 110 3.76 6.27 12.48
C THR A 110 2.78 6.35 11.31
N ALA A 111 2.70 7.47 10.59
CA ALA A 111 1.80 7.66 9.46
C ALA A 111 2.56 7.60 8.13
N ALA A 112 1.93 7.08 7.09
CA ALA A 112 2.50 7.07 5.75
C ALA A 112 1.43 7.14 4.65
N VAL A 113 1.84 7.58 3.46
CA VAL A 113 1.06 7.44 2.23
C VAL A 113 1.94 6.88 1.11
N ALA A 114 1.40 5.91 0.38
CA ALA A 114 2.02 5.37 -0.82
C ALA A 114 1.18 5.70 -2.05
N LYS A 115 1.84 6.17 -3.12
CA LYS A 115 1.25 6.38 -4.44
C LYS A 115 1.86 5.39 -5.42
N PHE A 116 1.04 4.69 -6.18
CA PHE A 116 1.53 3.76 -7.19
C PHE A 116 0.60 3.63 -8.39
N GLU A 117 1.19 3.29 -9.53
CA GLU A 117 0.48 2.86 -10.73
C GLU A 117 0.03 1.41 -10.55
N PHE A 118 -1.21 1.10 -10.93
CA PHE A 118 -1.81 -0.23 -10.89
C PHE A 118 -2.06 -0.73 -12.30
N TYR A 119 -1.50 -1.89 -12.62
CA TYR A 119 -1.59 -2.51 -13.93
C TYR A 119 -2.39 -3.81 -13.88
N VAL A 120 -3.22 -4.04 -14.91
CA VAL A 120 -3.76 -5.36 -15.24
C VAL A 120 -3.03 -5.82 -16.49
N GLY A 121 -2.20 -6.85 -16.37
CA GLY A 121 -1.25 -7.21 -17.42
C GLY A 121 -0.32 -6.03 -17.71
N LYS A 122 -0.42 -5.49 -18.94
CA LYS A 122 0.36 -4.31 -19.38
C LYS A 122 -0.44 -3.00 -19.33
N GLU A 123 -1.73 -3.05 -19.04
CA GLU A 123 -2.61 -1.88 -19.11
C GLU A 123 -2.64 -1.13 -17.77
N LEU A 124 -2.29 0.16 -17.79
CA LEU A 124 -2.42 1.05 -16.64
C LEU A 124 -3.89 1.34 -16.37
N LYS A 125 -4.43 0.84 -15.25
CA LYS A 125 -5.84 1.02 -14.90
C LYS A 125 -6.07 2.11 -13.85
N TYR A 126 -5.17 2.22 -12.89
CA TYR A 126 -5.34 3.15 -11.78
C TYR A 126 -4.04 3.82 -11.36
N VAL A 127 -4.18 4.98 -10.73
CA VAL A 127 -3.21 5.50 -9.77
C VAL A 127 -3.85 5.42 -8.39
N ASP A 128 -3.30 4.58 -7.54
CA ASP A 128 -3.80 4.38 -6.18
C ASP A 128 -3.02 5.25 -5.19
N TYR A 129 -3.73 5.74 -4.18
CA TYR A 129 -3.18 6.39 -2.99
C TYR A 129 -3.63 5.61 -1.77
N ILE A 130 -2.67 5.03 -1.05
CA ILE A 130 -2.93 4.20 0.13
C ILE A 130 -2.33 4.87 1.36
N SER A 131 -3.15 5.12 2.36
CA SER A 131 -2.72 5.56 3.68
C SER A 131 -2.44 4.36 4.57
N LEU A 132 -1.39 4.44 5.38
CA LEU A 132 -0.96 3.41 6.31
C LEU A 132 -0.67 4.00 7.69
N TYR A 133 -0.86 3.18 8.72
CA TYR A 133 -0.32 3.43 10.06
C TYR A 133 0.60 2.29 10.49
N LYS A 134 1.62 2.62 11.28
CA LYS A 134 2.49 1.68 11.95
C LYS A 134 1.91 1.34 13.33
N PHE A 135 1.54 0.08 13.49
CA PHE A 135 1.08 -0.51 14.74
C PHE A 135 2.24 -1.24 15.43
N SER A 136 1.99 -1.76 16.64
CA SER A 136 2.99 -2.55 17.38
C SER A 136 3.47 -3.79 16.64
N ASP A 137 2.63 -4.35 15.76
CA ASP A 137 2.91 -5.53 14.94
C ASP A 137 3.32 -5.20 13.49
N GLY A 138 3.44 -3.92 13.14
CA GLY A 138 3.94 -3.47 11.85
C GLY A 138 3.01 -2.50 11.10
N TRP A 139 3.37 -2.19 9.86
CA TRP A 139 2.58 -1.31 9.00
C TRP A 139 1.31 -2.01 8.53
N LYS A 140 0.18 -1.29 8.57
CA LYS A 140 -1.09 -1.76 8.01
C LYS A 140 -1.73 -0.70 7.15
N LEU A 141 -2.36 -1.14 6.07
CA LEU A 141 -3.18 -0.30 5.19
C LEU A 141 -4.45 0.10 5.94
N VAL A 142 -4.81 1.38 5.93
CA VAL A 142 -5.98 1.91 6.66
C VAL A 142 -6.98 2.65 5.79
N SER A 143 -6.58 3.12 4.60
CA SER A 143 -7.49 3.73 3.64
C SER A 143 -6.92 3.68 2.23
N LYS A 144 -7.79 3.70 1.22
CA LYS A 144 -7.41 3.83 -0.19
C LYS A 144 -8.37 4.77 -0.92
N ILE A 145 -7.79 5.66 -1.74
CA ILE A 145 -8.47 6.33 -2.86
C ILE A 145 -7.73 6.03 -4.15
N PHE A 146 -8.32 6.35 -5.30
CA PHE A 146 -7.71 6.10 -6.59
C PHE A 146 -8.22 7.05 -7.66
N TYR A 147 -7.41 7.22 -8.70
CA TYR A 147 -7.85 7.69 -10.00
C TYR A 147 -7.97 6.49 -10.95
N LYS A 148 -9.08 6.40 -11.70
CA LYS A 148 -9.30 5.38 -12.73
C LYS A 148 -9.11 6.01 -14.09
N PHE A 149 -8.26 5.41 -14.92
CA PHE A 149 -8.16 5.82 -16.31
C PHE A 149 -9.39 5.34 -17.10
N GLU A 150 -9.92 6.22 -17.94
CA GLU A 150 -10.92 5.86 -18.94
C GLU A 150 -10.29 4.97 -20.01
N LYS A 151 -11.09 4.08 -20.59
CA LYS A 151 -10.67 3.25 -21.73
C LYS A 151 -10.77 4.04 -23.02
#